data_AF-A0A3D4BCS2-F1
#
_entry.id   AF-A0A3D4BCS2-F1
#
_cell.length_a   1.000
_cell.length_b   1.000
_cell.length_c   1.000
_cell.angle_alpha   90.00
_cell.angle_beta   90.00
_cell.angle_gamma   90.00
#
_symmetry.space_group_name_H-M   'P 1'
#
loop_
_entity.id
_entity.type
_entity.pdbx_description
1 polymer ?
#
loop_
_entity_poly.entity_id
_entity_poly.type
_entity_poly.pdbx_seq_one_letter_code
_entity_poly.pdbx_strand_id
1 'polypeptide(L)'
;IRPIMTLFGKDPVCSIIPYRDSTGNLLRSFVSRMPSRMMNEVRPSFIVGSGHRTYMINCLILKRMPPSRASNEFVLNWRRGIFMCSAQRRFMKSPRLEATSLVSSLPPSLPCPTMMMRFMFGRRSREATQLYKGTIMNAHPRILIPGAAGAVGSILANGLKGRYPIRGFDQAPMPDLEDTVVGDITDMEVVLQATEGMDAVIHLAGVPSGGAPWDDILHSNFIGTYTLFEAARKNKVRRIAFASRAGLLAPYPKDITRTMDMIPRPESYYSISKVFGESLGYMYSSRYDMEVVAVRIGNFKRDRDLPEHPHQLSHGDAIRVFERAVIHPGVKFEVVFGVSDSTWSLYDLDHGRHVIDYYPQDKSNIEPEV
;
A
#
# COMPACT_ATOMS: atom_id res chain seq x y z
N ILE A 1 16.26 -3.86 47.28
CA ILE A 1 14.88 -4.39 47.45
C ILE A 1 14.80 -5.65 46.58
N ARG A 2 14.56 -6.82 47.18
CA ARG A 2 14.46 -8.12 46.48
C ARG A 2 13.19 -8.14 45.60
N PRO A 3 13.17 -8.82 44.44
CA PRO A 3 11.96 -9.01 43.67
C PRO A 3 11.12 -10.16 44.25
N ILE A 4 9.83 -9.90 44.45
CA ILE A 4 8.82 -10.94 44.61
C ILE A 4 8.41 -11.37 43.20
N MET A 5 8.54 -12.66 42.94
CA MET A 5 8.23 -13.32 41.69
C MET A 5 6.97 -14.17 41.92
N THR A 6 5.92 -13.88 41.16
CA THR A 6 4.77 -14.80 41.00
C THR A 6 4.54 -14.99 39.51
N LEU A 7 4.78 -16.23 39.06
CA LEU A 7 4.62 -16.72 37.68
C LEU A 7 3.15 -17.03 37.40
N PHE A 8 2.63 -16.68 36.22
CA PHE A 8 1.70 -17.52 35.43
C PHE A 8 1.70 -17.11 33.95
N GLY A 9 1.91 -18.08 33.04
CA GLY A 9 1.34 -18.06 31.67
C GLY A 9 2.23 -17.66 30.48
N LYS A 10 2.78 -18.66 29.77
CA LYS A 10 2.96 -18.81 28.30
C LYS A 10 3.38 -17.66 27.34
N ASP A 11 3.93 -16.52 27.78
CA ASP A 11 4.41 -15.47 26.86
C ASP A 11 5.95 -15.32 26.80
N PRO A 12 6.53 -14.82 25.69
CA PRO A 12 7.97 -14.62 25.56
C PRO A 12 8.47 -13.59 26.59
N VAL A 13 9.33 -14.04 27.50
CA VAL A 13 9.96 -13.18 28.51
C VAL A 13 11.07 -12.35 27.85
N CYS A 14 10.85 -11.05 27.73
CA CYS A 14 11.89 -10.11 27.32
C CYS A 14 12.71 -9.72 28.56
N SER A 15 13.98 -10.14 28.63
CA SER A 15 14.85 -9.81 29.77
C SER A 15 15.82 -8.70 29.35
N ILE A 16 15.92 -7.64 30.15
CA ILE A 16 16.95 -6.60 29.99
C ILE A 16 18.18 -7.06 30.76
N ILE A 17 19.26 -7.39 30.05
CA ILE A 17 20.55 -7.74 30.66
C ILE A 17 21.48 -6.54 30.52
N PRO A 18 22.03 -5.98 31.62
CA PRO A 18 23.03 -4.93 31.52
C PRO A 18 24.36 -5.51 31.01
N TYR A 19 24.85 -4.97 29.90
CA TYR A 19 26.15 -5.31 29.33
C TYR A 19 27.08 -4.09 29.43
N ARG A 20 28.36 -4.30 29.74
CA ARG A 20 29.38 -3.23 29.72
C ARG A 20 30.33 -3.46 28.55
N ASP A 21 30.63 -2.41 27.81
CA ASP A 21 31.65 -2.47 26.76
C ASP A 21 33.07 -2.55 27.35
N SER A 22 34.07 -2.73 26.48
CA SER A 22 35.49 -2.82 26.87
C SER A 22 36.07 -1.52 27.44
N THR A 23 35.28 -0.43 27.49
CA THR A 23 35.63 0.85 28.13
C THR A 23 34.84 1.10 29.43
N GLY A 24 33.98 0.17 29.82
CA GLY A 24 33.23 0.21 31.08
C GLY A 24 31.85 0.87 31.01
N ASN A 25 31.38 1.31 29.84
CA ASN A 25 30.08 1.97 29.69
C ASN A 25 28.91 0.98 29.64
N LEU A 26 27.81 1.31 30.32
CA LEU A 26 26.62 0.45 30.43
C LEU A 26 25.73 0.60 29.18
N LEU A 27 25.63 -0.45 28.38
CA LEU A 27 24.72 -0.54 27.24
C LEU A 27 23.52 -1.41 27.62
N ARG A 28 22.30 -0.94 27.32
CA ARG A 28 21.07 -1.74 27.47
C ARG A 28 20.90 -2.59 26.20
N SER A 29 21.02 -3.91 26.33
CA SER A 29 20.70 -4.86 25.26
C SER A 29 19.41 -5.61 25.57
N PHE A 30 18.55 -5.79 24.56
CA PHE A 30 17.38 -6.67 24.62
C PHE A 30 17.74 -8.02 24.00
N VAL A 31 17.50 -9.11 24.74
CA VAL A 31 17.62 -10.48 24.22
C VAL A 31 16.27 -11.15 24.39
N SER A 32 15.64 -11.56 23.28
CA SER A 32 14.51 -12.49 23.34
C SER A 32 15.03 -13.92 23.22
N ARG A 33 14.63 -14.80 24.15
CA ARG A 33 14.88 -16.23 24.06
C ARG A 33 13.63 -16.88 23.47
N MET A 34 13.69 -17.34 22.23
CA MET A 34 12.59 -18.09 21.61
C MET A 34 12.79 -19.61 21.73
N PRO A 35 11.71 -20.39 21.97
CA PRO A 35 11.78 -21.85 21.91
C PRO A 35 12.11 -22.34 20.50
N SER A 36 12.89 -23.41 20.42
CA SER A 36 13.46 -24.00 19.19
C SER A 36 12.44 -24.47 18.14
N ARG A 37 11.14 -24.54 18.46
CA ARG A 37 10.07 -24.96 17.54
C ARG A 37 9.48 -23.85 16.65
N MET A 38 9.82 -22.57 16.88
CA MET A 38 9.23 -21.43 16.16
C MET A 38 10.10 -20.86 15.01
N MET A 39 11.17 -21.55 14.63
CA MET A 39 12.21 -20.99 13.75
C MET A 39 11.88 -20.98 12.24
N ASN A 40 10.69 -21.44 11.82
CA ASN A 40 10.41 -21.69 10.41
C ASN A 40 9.60 -20.60 9.68
N GLU A 41 9.01 -19.61 10.36
CA GLU A 41 8.13 -18.64 9.66
C GLU A 41 8.24 -17.17 10.10
N VAL A 42 9.23 -16.78 10.92
CA VAL A 42 9.31 -15.39 11.42
C VAL A 42 10.62 -14.70 11.03
N ARG A 43 10.50 -13.50 10.46
CA ARG A 43 11.61 -12.56 10.21
C ARG A 43 12.07 -11.99 11.56
N PRO A 44 13.35 -12.14 11.98
CA PRO A 44 13.82 -11.47 13.18
C PRO A 44 14.01 -9.98 12.89
N SER A 45 13.23 -9.13 13.57
CA SER A 45 13.38 -7.68 13.57
C SER A 45 14.22 -7.27 14.78
N PHE A 46 15.31 -6.56 14.54
CA PHE A 46 16.14 -5.98 15.61
C PHE A 46 15.89 -4.48 15.71
N ILE A 47 15.66 -4.00 16.94
CA ILE A 47 15.59 -2.58 17.26
C ILE A 47 16.93 -2.21 17.88
N VAL A 48 17.72 -1.39 17.18
CA VAL A 48 18.97 -0.85 17.70
C VAL A 48 18.77 0.65 17.93
N GLY A 49 18.94 1.09 19.17
CA GLY A 49 18.84 2.49 19.56
C GLY A 49 20.21 3.04 19.95
N SER A 50 20.58 4.17 19.33
CA SER A 50 21.61 5.06 19.85
C SER A 50 21.10 6.50 19.72
N GLY A 51 20.95 7.21 20.83
CA GLY A 51 20.71 8.66 20.88
C GLY A 51 19.76 9.25 19.82
N HIS A 52 18.48 9.39 20.18
CA HIS A 52 17.43 10.15 19.47
C HIS A 52 16.96 9.64 18.09
N ARG A 53 17.42 8.47 17.61
CA ARG A 53 16.78 7.80 16.45
C ARG A 53 16.64 6.29 16.66
N THR A 54 15.52 5.74 16.18
CA THR A 54 15.20 4.31 16.21
C THR A 54 15.26 3.76 14.79
N TYR A 55 15.99 2.66 14.58
CA TYR A 55 16.09 2.00 13.28
C TYR A 55 15.59 0.56 13.38
N MET A 56 14.73 0.14 12.45
CA MET A 56 14.38 -1.28 12.25
C MET A 56 15.29 -1.88 11.18
N ILE A 57 15.99 -2.96 11.53
CA ILE A 57 16.78 -3.75 10.58
C ILE A 57 16.07 -5.09 10.36
N ASN A 58 15.64 -5.35 9.13
CA ASN A 58 15.11 -6.64 8.68
C ASN A 58 16.25 -7.48 8.08
N CYS A 59 16.62 -8.59 8.72
CA CYS A 59 17.55 -9.55 8.13
C CYS A 59 16.81 -10.60 7.30
N LEU A 60 17.13 -10.70 6.00
CA LEU A 60 16.67 -11.78 5.13
C LEU A 60 17.58 -13.02 5.34
N ILE A 61 17.06 -14.08 5.93
CA ILE A 61 17.75 -15.38 6.01
C ILE A 61 17.32 -16.23 4.81
N LEU A 62 18.15 -16.29 3.77
CA LEU A 62 18.00 -17.29 2.69
C LEU A 62 18.51 -18.65 3.21
N LYS A 63 17.60 -19.58 3.52
CA LYS A 63 17.97 -20.94 3.94
C LYS A 63 17.78 -21.97 2.83
N ARG A 64 18.89 -22.60 2.43
CA ARG A 64 18.96 -24.04 2.13
C ARG A 64 20.26 -24.59 2.71
N MET A 65 20.24 -25.07 3.96
CA MET A 65 21.22 -26.01 4.49
C MET A 65 20.54 -26.93 5.52
N PRO A 66 20.88 -28.23 5.56
CA PRO A 66 20.24 -29.21 6.44
C PRO A 66 20.68 -29.04 7.91
N PRO A 67 19.87 -29.49 8.88
CA PRO A 67 20.07 -29.19 10.29
C PRO A 67 21.20 -30.04 10.86
N SER A 68 22.30 -29.42 11.25
CA SER A 68 23.22 -30.00 12.23
C SER A 68 23.52 -28.97 13.31
N ARG A 69 23.60 -29.47 14.55
CA ARG A 69 23.66 -28.72 15.81
C ARG A 69 24.68 -27.57 15.76
N ALA A 70 24.19 -26.33 15.69
CA ALA A 70 24.96 -25.12 15.95
C ALA A 70 24.03 -24.07 16.58
N SER A 71 24.36 -23.62 17.80
CA SER A 71 23.85 -22.36 18.34
C SER A 71 24.63 -21.23 17.67
N ASN A 72 24.01 -20.52 16.74
CA ASN A 72 24.63 -19.36 16.12
C ASN A 72 24.37 -18.13 17.00
N GLU A 73 25.42 -17.59 17.63
CA GLU A 73 25.42 -16.22 18.14
C GLU A 73 25.90 -15.29 17.01
N PHE A 74 25.12 -14.26 16.70
CA PHE A 74 25.50 -13.19 15.78
C PHE A 74 25.87 -11.97 16.60
N VAL A 75 27.07 -11.44 16.39
CA VAL A 75 27.54 -10.20 17.02
C VAL A 75 27.62 -9.12 15.94
N LEU A 76 26.80 -8.08 16.07
CA LEU A 76 26.89 -6.87 15.27
C LEU A 76 27.90 -5.94 15.94
N ASN A 77 29.01 -5.65 15.25
CA ASN A 77 30.02 -4.72 15.75
C ASN A 77 29.97 -3.39 14.99
N TRP A 78 29.90 -2.30 15.74
CA TRP A 78 29.99 -0.94 15.23
C TRP A 78 31.46 -0.49 15.19
N ARG A 79 32.02 -0.26 14.00
CA ARG A 79 33.28 0.47 13.85
C ARG A 79 33.19 1.41 12.65
N ARG A 80 33.44 2.71 12.89
CA ARG A 80 33.57 3.77 11.87
C ARG A 80 32.41 3.84 10.85
N GLY A 81 31.17 3.74 11.32
CA GLY A 81 29.98 4.06 10.51
C GLY A 81 29.58 3.04 9.45
N ILE A 82 30.09 1.81 9.48
CA ILE A 82 29.71 0.71 8.57
C ILE A 82 29.32 -0.52 9.38
N PHE A 83 28.23 -1.19 9.01
CA PHE A 83 27.82 -2.48 9.57
C PHE A 83 28.65 -3.61 8.95
N MET A 84 29.42 -4.35 9.77
CA MET A 84 30.03 -5.61 9.36
C MET A 84 29.35 -6.79 10.07
N CYS A 85 28.82 -7.72 9.29
CA CYS A 85 28.33 -9.00 9.80
C CYS A 85 29.47 -10.02 9.70
N SER A 86 30.09 -10.37 10.84
CA SER A 86 31.07 -11.45 10.90
C SER A 86 30.47 -12.65 11.61
N ALA A 87 30.36 -13.79 10.93
CA ALA A 87 30.06 -15.07 11.57
C ALA A 87 31.33 -15.59 12.25
N GLN A 88 31.43 -15.48 13.59
CA GLN A 88 32.53 -16.10 14.32
C GLN A 88 32.20 -17.58 14.60
N ARG A 89 32.91 -18.50 13.94
CA ARG A 89 32.99 -19.89 14.41
C ARG A 89 34.03 -19.96 15.52
N ARG A 90 33.65 -20.37 16.73
CA ARG A 90 34.61 -20.81 17.75
C ARG A 90 35.25 -22.11 17.27
N PHE A 91 36.49 -22.06 16.81
CA PHE A 91 37.38 -23.21 16.73
C PHE A 91 38.56 -23.00 17.67
N MET A 92 38.82 -24.00 18.52
CA MET A 92 40.04 -24.08 19.33
C MET A 92 41.27 -24.30 18.41
N LYS A 93 42.36 -23.56 18.71
CA LYS A 93 43.78 -23.72 18.30
C LYS A 93 44.18 -23.45 16.83
N SER A 94 44.76 -22.24 16.61
CA SER A 94 45.91 -21.77 15.75
C SER A 94 46.19 -22.33 14.33
N PRO A 95 47.02 -21.65 13.49
CA PRO A 95 47.11 -20.22 13.13
C PRO A 95 47.23 -19.98 11.58
N ARG A 96 47.31 -18.68 11.21
CA ARG A 96 47.72 -18.08 9.92
C ARG A 96 46.65 -17.91 8.84
N LEU A 97 46.29 -16.64 8.61
CA LEU A 97 46.34 -15.97 7.30
C LEU A 97 46.23 -14.47 7.55
N GLU A 98 47.28 -13.74 7.17
CA GLU A 98 47.38 -12.29 7.25
C GLU A 98 46.44 -11.65 6.23
N ALA A 99 45.65 -10.66 6.67
CA ALA A 99 44.91 -9.78 5.77
C ALA A 99 45.66 -8.44 5.68
N THR A 100 46.37 -8.25 4.58
CA THR A 100 47.00 -6.99 4.18
C THR A 100 45.96 -5.89 3.99
N SER A 101 46.23 -4.75 4.61
CA SER A 101 45.47 -3.50 4.49
C SER A 101 45.57 -2.90 3.09
N LEU A 102 44.42 -2.56 2.50
CA LEU A 102 44.35 -1.57 1.42
C LEU A 102 43.35 -0.49 1.82
N VAL A 103 43.91 0.60 2.31
CA VAL A 103 43.26 1.89 2.47
C VAL A 103 43.33 2.57 1.11
N SER A 104 42.18 2.81 0.47
CA SER A 104 42.10 3.76 -0.63
C SER A 104 40.82 4.59 -0.47
N SER A 105 41.04 5.87 -0.19
CA SER A 105 40.09 6.97 -0.14
C SER A 105 39.32 7.13 -1.45
N LEU A 106 37.99 7.23 -1.38
CA LEU A 106 37.12 7.66 -2.47
C LEU A 106 36.37 8.95 -2.08
N PRO A 107 36.21 9.94 -2.99
CA PRO A 107 35.60 11.24 -2.70
C PRO A 107 34.06 11.20 -2.76
N PRO A 108 33.35 12.19 -2.19
CA PRO A 108 31.91 12.16 -2.04
C PRO A 108 31.19 12.93 -3.17
N SER A 109 30.56 12.24 -4.13
CA SER A 109 29.42 12.80 -4.91
C SER A 109 28.78 11.79 -5.89
N LEU A 110 27.47 11.54 -5.70
CA LEU A 110 26.42 11.05 -6.63
C LEU A 110 26.28 9.51 -6.90
N PRO A 111 25.13 8.99 -7.41
CA PRO A 111 23.90 8.69 -6.67
C PRO A 111 23.36 7.24 -6.90
N CYS A 112 22.43 6.81 -6.03
CA CYS A 112 21.44 5.71 -6.18
C CYS A 112 21.92 4.25 -6.49
N PRO A 113 21.63 3.26 -5.62
CA PRO A 113 22.09 1.88 -5.74
C PRO A 113 21.22 1.04 -6.69
N THR A 114 21.23 1.33 -7.99
CA THR A 114 20.59 0.46 -9.00
C THR A 114 21.57 -0.06 -10.05
N MET A 115 22.83 0.40 -10.04
CA MET A 115 23.83 0.06 -11.07
C MET A 115 25.07 -0.65 -10.51
N MET A 116 24.92 -1.52 -9.50
CA MET A 116 26.04 -2.30 -8.95
C MET A 116 25.76 -3.81 -8.84
N MET A 117 24.82 -4.32 -9.66
CA MET A 117 24.46 -5.75 -9.71
C MET A 117 24.87 -6.43 -11.02
N ARG A 118 25.84 -5.87 -11.76
CA ARG A 118 26.27 -6.42 -13.07
C ARG A 118 27.70 -6.96 -13.14
N PHE A 119 28.48 -6.95 -12.05
CA PHE A 119 29.91 -7.27 -12.15
C PHE A 119 30.48 -8.34 -11.19
N MET A 120 29.67 -9.11 -10.44
CA MET A 120 30.25 -10.13 -9.54
C MET A 120 29.65 -11.53 -9.56
N PHE A 121 28.76 -11.88 -10.50
CA PHE A 121 28.29 -13.27 -10.62
C PHE A 121 28.34 -13.75 -12.08
N GLY A 122 29.52 -14.21 -12.48
CA GLY A 122 29.68 -15.07 -13.64
C GLY A 122 28.98 -16.42 -13.40
N ARG A 123 28.16 -16.81 -14.38
CA ARG A 123 27.57 -18.16 -14.56
C ARG A 123 26.76 -18.70 -13.39
N ARG A 124 25.48 -18.30 -13.30
CA ARG A 124 24.31 -19.14 -12.93
C ARG A 124 23.00 -18.36 -13.11
N SER A 125 22.73 -17.94 -14.34
CA SER A 125 21.52 -17.21 -14.73
C SER A 125 20.45 -18.16 -15.29
N ARG A 126 19.79 -18.94 -14.43
CA ARG A 126 18.48 -19.55 -14.74
C ARG A 126 17.55 -19.66 -13.52
N GLU A 127 18.08 -19.77 -12.31
CA GLU A 127 17.26 -19.94 -11.09
C GLU A 127 16.90 -18.60 -10.39
N ALA A 128 17.72 -17.55 -10.56
CA ALA A 128 17.44 -16.23 -9.98
C ALA A 128 16.29 -15.47 -10.69
N THR A 129 15.92 -15.90 -11.89
CA THR A 129 14.79 -15.32 -12.65
C THR A 129 13.43 -15.85 -12.18
N GLN A 130 13.40 -16.90 -11.34
CA GLN A 130 12.16 -17.54 -10.87
C GLN A 130 11.56 -16.87 -9.60
N LEU A 131 12.32 -16.01 -8.91
CA LEU A 131 11.96 -15.45 -7.59
C LEU A 131 11.42 -14.00 -7.65
N TYR A 132 11.23 -13.44 -8.85
CA TYR A 132 10.48 -12.20 -9.09
C TYR A 132 9.28 -12.50 -10.00
N LYS A 133 8.45 -13.48 -9.62
CA LYS A 133 7.05 -13.57 -10.10
C LYS A 133 6.18 -12.60 -9.31
N GLY A 134 6.59 -11.34 -9.19
CA GLY A 134 5.61 -10.28 -9.00
C GLY A 134 4.86 -10.23 -10.32
N THR A 135 3.63 -10.73 -10.34
CA THR A 135 2.75 -10.79 -11.52
C THR A 135 2.93 -9.50 -12.33
N ILE A 136 3.59 -9.59 -13.48
CA ILE A 136 3.76 -8.46 -14.37
C ILE A 136 2.34 -8.07 -14.76
N MET A 137 1.91 -6.86 -14.39
CA MET A 137 0.66 -6.31 -14.89
C MET A 137 0.70 -6.39 -16.41
N ASN A 138 -0.34 -6.95 -17.04
CA ASN A 138 -0.49 -6.79 -18.48
C ASN A 138 -0.32 -5.31 -18.79
N ALA A 139 0.49 -4.97 -19.80
CA ALA A 139 0.75 -3.58 -20.15
C ALA A 139 -0.54 -2.80 -20.47
N HIS A 140 -1.63 -3.53 -20.76
CA HIS A 140 -2.97 -3.01 -21.01
C HIS A 140 -3.99 -3.91 -20.26
N PRO A 141 -4.26 -3.69 -18.96
CA PRO A 141 -5.27 -4.46 -18.23
C PRO A 141 -6.66 -4.22 -18.84
N ARG A 142 -7.51 -5.26 -18.83
CA ARG A 142 -8.95 -5.12 -19.11
C ARG A 142 -9.63 -4.51 -17.89
N ILE A 143 -10.27 -3.36 -18.06
CA ILE A 143 -10.83 -2.57 -16.95
C ILE A 143 -12.36 -2.61 -17.00
N LEU A 144 -12.97 -3.04 -15.91
CA LEU A 144 -14.41 -2.90 -15.67
C LEU A 144 -14.71 -1.59 -14.94
N ILE A 145 -15.74 -0.87 -15.36
CA ILE A 145 -16.20 0.36 -14.70
C ILE A 145 -17.67 0.21 -14.28
N PRO A 146 -17.97 -0.30 -13.07
CA PRO A 146 -19.29 -0.20 -12.47
C PRO A 146 -19.66 1.26 -12.18
N GLY A 147 -20.82 1.72 -12.63
CA GLY A 147 -21.24 3.12 -12.59
C GLY A 147 -20.78 3.93 -13.81
N ALA A 148 -20.53 3.25 -14.94
CA ALA A 148 -19.99 3.87 -16.16
C ALA A 148 -20.94 4.87 -16.85
N ALA A 149 -22.24 4.81 -16.63
CA ALA A 149 -23.17 5.83 -17.14
C ALA A 149 -23.21 7.09 -16.25
N GLY A 150 -22.62 7.03 -15.06
CA GLY A 150 -22.58 8.12 -14.09
C GLY A 150 -21.67 9.29 -14.48
N ALA A 151 -21.71 10.35 -13.65
CA ALA A 151 -20.94 11.58 -13.89
C ALA A 151 -19.43 11.35 -13.99
N VAL A 152 -18.85 10.64 -13.02
CA VAL A 152 -17.42 10.27 -13.05
C VAL A 152 -17.18 9.15 -14.07
N GLY A 153 -18.07 8.15 -14.11
CA GLY A 153 -17.89 6.95 -14.93
C GLY A 153 -17.81 7.23 -16.42
N SER A 154 -18.68 8.10 -16.93
CA SER A 154 -18.68 8.47 -18.35
C SER A 154 -17.40 9.20 -18.77
N ILE A 155 -16.88 10.08 -17.91
CA ILE A 155 -15.61 10.77 -18.12
C ILE A 155 -14.43 9.79 -18.09
N LEU A 156 -14.39 8.87 -17.13
CA LEU A 156 -13.34 7.85 -17.06
C LEU A 156 -13.39 6.88 -18.25
N ALA A 157 -14.58 6.38 -18.59
CA ALA A 157 -14.74 5.44 -19.70
C ALA A 157 -14.29 6.08 -21.03
N ASN A 158 -14.68 7.32 -21.30
CA ASN A 158 -14.24 8.06 -22.49
C ASN A 158 -12.75 8.40 -22.46
N GLY A 159 -12.22 8.87 -21.33
CA GLY A 159 -10.82 9.25 -21.19
C GLY A 159 -9.83 8.08 -21.20
N LEU A 160 -10.29 6.87 -20.88
CA LEU A 160 -9.50 5.64 -20.92
C LEU A 160 -9.71 4.84 -22.21
N LYS A 161 -10.77 5.14 -22.99
CA LYS A 161 -11.05 4.53 -24.28
C LYS A 161 -9.85 4.72 -25.22
N GLY A 162 -9.47 3.66 -25.92
CA GLY A 162 -8.31 3.63 -26.83
C GLY A 162 -6.96 3.36 -26.15
N ARG A 163 -6.86 3.53 -24.82
CA ARG A 163 -5.67 3.14 -24.04
C ARG A 163 -5.82 1.77 -23.38
N TYR A 164 -7.04 1.40 -23.00
CA TYR A 164 -7.33 0.12 -22.37
C TYR A 164 -8.60 -0.51 -22.97
N PRO A 165 -8.74 -1.85 -22.95
CA PRO A 165 -10.02 -2.50 -23.16
C PRO A 165 -10.95 -2.18 -21.98
N ILE A 166 -12.04 -1.46 -22.24
CA ILE A 166 -13.00 -1.04 -21.21
C ILE A 166 -14.30 -1.83 -21.36
N ARG A 167 -14.79 -2.37 -20.24
CA ARG A 167 -16.17 -2.83 -20.08
C ARG A 167 -16.93 -1.87 -19.19
N GLY A 168 -18.04 -1.33 -19.68
CA GLY A 168 -18.98 -0.55 -18.86
C GLY A 168 -19.95 -1.47 -18.10
N PHE A 169 -20.25 -1.16 -16.84
CA PHE A 169 -21.35 -1.78 -16.11
C PHE A 169 -22.21 -0.71 -15.43
N ASP A 170 -23.51 -0.73 -15.67
CA ASP A 170 -24.45 0.23 -15.08
C ASP A 170 -25.90 -0.31 -15.18
N GLN A 171 -26.82 0.27 -14.41
CA GLN A 171 -28.26 0.01 -14.59
C GLN A 171 -28.79 0.71 -15.85
N ALA A 172 -28.15 1.81 -16.27
CA ALA A 172 -28.50 2.52 -17.48
C ALA A 172 -27.74 1.98 -18.73
N PRO A 173 -28.36 1.99 -19.92
CA PRO A 173 -27.66 1.70 -21.17
C PRO A 173 -26.50 2.68 -21.45
N MET A 174 -25.43 2.19 -22.08
CA MET A 174 -24.23 2.96 -22.43
C MET A 174 -23.89 2.81 -23.91
N PRO A 175 -24.65 3.42 -24.83
CA PRO A 175 -24.51 3.18 -26.28
C PRO A 175 -23.16 3.59 -26.88
N ASP A 176 -22.40 4.43 -26.19
CA ASP A 176 -21.09 4.92 -26.65
C ASP A 176 -19.93 3.95 -26.35
N LEU A 177 -20.20 2.86 -25.61
CA LEU A 177 -19.25 1.80 -25.27
C LEU A 177 -19.55 0.51 -26.04
N GLU A 178 -18.51 -0.15 -26.52
CA GLU A 178 -18.63 -1.38 -27.32
C GLU A 178 -18.86 -2.64 -26.45
N ASP A 179 -18.23 -2.71 -25.28
CA ASP A 179 -18.40 -3.81 -24.32
C ASP A 179 -19.14 -3.26 -23.08
N THR A 180 -20.39 -3.69 -22.90
CA THR A 180 -21.25 -3.23 -21.82
C THR A 180 -22.05 -4.37 -21.22
N VAL A 181 -22.22 -4.35 -19.91
CA VAL A 181 -23.19 -5.17 -19.19
C VAL A 181 -24.19 -4.23 -18.51
N VAL A 182 -25.47 -4.41 -18.79
CA VAL A 182 -26.54 -3.62 -18.15
C VAL A 182 -27.19 -4.46 -17.07
N GLY A 183 -27.25 -3.95 -15.84
CA GLY A 183 -27.93 -4.61 -14.74
C GLY A 183 -27.65 -4.01 -13.38
N ASP A 184 -28.18 -4.66 -12.34
CA ASP A 184 -28.10 -4.17 -10.97
C ASP A 184 -26.82 -4.65 -10.27
N ILE A 185 -26.13 -3.75 -9.57
CA ILE A 185 -24.92 -4.06 -8.80
C ILE A 185 -25.19 -5.03 -7.64
N THR A 186 -26.44 -5.19 -7.21
CA THR A 186 -26.85 -6.14 -6.17
C THR A 186 -27.06 -7.55 -6.71
N ASP A 187 -27.21 -7.72 -8.03
CA ASP A 187 -27.38 -9.02 -8.67
C ASP A 187 -26.02 -9.71 -8.85
N MET A 188 -25.76 -10.72 -8.02
CA MET A 188 -24.50 -11.48 -8.03
C MET A 188 -24.25 -12.18 -9.37
N GLU A 189 -25.28 -12.70 -10.05
CA GLU A 189 -25.08 -13.41 -11.32
C GLU A 189 -24.66 -12.45 -12.42
N VAL A 190 -25.31 -11.29 -12.49
CA VAL A 190 -24.96 -10.24 -13.47
C VAL A 190 -23.58 -9.66 -13.17
N VAL A 191 -23.24 -9.42 -11.90
CA VAL A 191 -21.93 -8.88 -11.53
C VAL A 191 -20.81 -9.90 -11.75
N LEU A 192 -21.08 -11.20 -11.62
CA LEU A 192 -20.16 -12.25 -12.04
C LEU A 192 -19.90 -12.23 -13.55
N GLN A 193 -20.93 -12.02 -14.38
CA GLN A 193 -20.73 -11.83 -15.83
C GLN A 193 -19.92 -10.57 -16.13
N ALA A 194 -20.23 -9.46 -15.45
CA ALA A 194 -19.53 -8.19 -15.63
C ALA A 194 -18.02 -8.31 -15.31
N THR A 195 -17.68 -9.02 -14.23
CA THR A 195 -16.29 -9.20 -13.77
C THR A 195 -15.51 -10.30 -14.50
N GLU A 196 -16.16 -11.10 -15.34
CA GLU A 196 -15.50 -12.21 -16.06
C GLU A 196 -14.43 -11.70 -17.02
N GLY A 197 -13.22 -12.25 -16.89
CA GLY A 197 -12.07 -11.92 -17.75
C GLY A 197 -11.48 -10.52 -17.54
N MET A 198 -11.86 -9.82 -16.46
CA MET A 198 -11.36 -8.49 -16.13
C MET A 198 -10.10 -8.57 -15.26
N ASP A 199 -9.14 -7.68 -15.51
CA ASP A 199 -7.90 -7.60 -14.73
C ASP A 199 -8.05 -6.62 -13.56
N ALA A 200 -8.78 -5.52 -13.79
CA ALA A 200 -8.99 -4.45 -12.82
C ALA A 200 -10.41 -3.90 -12.86
N VAL A 201 -10.84 -3.28 -11.76
CA VAL A 201 -12.15 -2.65 -11.60
C VAL A 201 -11.99 -1.22 -11.10
N ILE A 202 -12.73 -0.27 -11.69
CA ILE A 202 -12.93 1.08 -11.15
C ILE A 202 -14.37 1.16 -10.63
N HIS A 203 -14.57 0.91 -9.34
CA HIS A 203 -15.90 0.84 -8.74
C HIS A 203 -16.44 2.23 -8.40
N LEU A 204 -17.34 2.74 -9.24
CA LEU A 204 -18.04 4.02 -9.05
C LEU A 204 -19.54 3.83 -8.73
N ALA A 205 -20.10 2.66 -9.03
CA ALA A 205 -21.50 2.32 -8.78
C ALA A 205 -21.89 2.56 -7.32
N GLY A 206 -23.09 3.10 -7.13
CA GLY A 206 -23.60 3.55 -5.84
C GLY A 206 -24.41 4.84 -5.99
N VAL A 207 -25.28 5.10 -5.02
CA VAL A 207 -26.03 6.35 -4.92
C VAL A 207 -25.12 7.42 -4.29
N PRO A 208 -24.81 8.54 -4.98
CA PRO A 208 -23.84 9.53 -4.54
C PRO A 208 -24.48 10.69 -3.75
N SER A 209 -25.49 10.43 -2.91
CA SER A 209 -26.26 11.48 -2.23
C SER A 209 -26.37 11.27 -0.72
N GLY A 210 -25.99 12.30 0.05
CA GLY A 210 -26.11 12.29 1.52
C GLY A 210 -27.54 12.34 2.05
N GLY A 211 -28.50 12.80 1.23
CA GLY A 211 -29.92 12.86 1.57
C GLY A 211 -30.73 11.67 1.03
N ALA A 212 -30.09 10.67 0.43
CA ALA A 212 -30.79 9.49 -0.06
C ALA A 212 -31.38 8.66 1.11
N PRO A 213 -32.56 8.04 0.91
CA PRO A 213 -33.13 7.09 1.85
C PRO A 213 -32.17 5.97 2.24
N TRP A 214 -32.39 5.39 3.43
CA TRP A 214 -31.59 4.28 3.94
C TRP A 214 -31.55 3.08 2.97
N ASP A 215 -32.70 2.66 2.46
CA ASP A 215 -32.80 1.45 1.63
C ASP A 215 -32.02 1.60 0.32
N ASP A 216 -32.06 2.77 -0.31
CA ASP A 216 -31.29 3.06 -1.53
C ASP A 216 -29.77 2.94 -1.28
N ILE A 217 -29.30 3.48 -0.14
CA ILE A 217 -27.90 3.39 0.25
C ILE A 217 -27.53 1.95 0.64
N LEU A 218 -28.37 1.26 1.41
CA LEU A 218 -28.17 -0.12 1.84
C LEU A 218 -28.01 -1.04 0.62
N HIS A 219 -28.91 -0.93 -0.35
CA HIS A 219 -28.90 -1.76 -1.53
C HIS A 219 -27.70 -1.42 -2.42
N SER A 220 -27.57 -0.17 -2.85
CA SER A 220 -26.57 0.18 -3.86
C SER A 220 -25.14 0.22 -3.30
N ASN A 221 -24.95 0.78 -2.10
CA ASN A 221 -23.61 1.08 -1.58
C ASN A 221 -23.08 0.07 -0.56
N PHE A 222 -23.94 -0.67 0.14
CA PHE A 222 -23.48 -1.73 1.04
C PHE A 222 -23.54 -3.09 0.35
N ILE A 223 -24.74 -3.52 -0.08
CA ILE A 223 -24.93 -4.81 -0.74
C ILE A 223 -24.19 -4.80 -2.09
N GLY A 224 -24.39 -3.77 -2.92
CA GLY A 224 -23.72 -3.66 -4.21
C GLY A 224 -22.19 -3.68 -4.12
N THR A 225 -21.61 -2.93 -3.18
CA THR A 225 -20.16 -2.96 -2.95
C THR A 225 -19.70 -4.35 -2.48
N TYR A 226 -20.41 -5.01 -1.57
CA TYR A 226 -20.11 -6.39 -1.20
C TYR A 226 -20.16 -7.35 -2.40
N THR A 227 -21.24 -7.27 -3.20
CA THR A 227 -21.46 -8.13 -4.37
C THR A 227 -20.31 -7.99 -5.36
N LEU A 228 -19.87 -6.76 -5.65
CA LEU A 228 -18.75 -6.52 -6.55
C LEU A 228 -17.43 -7.09 -6.03
N PHE A 229 -17.11 -6.85 -4.76
CA PHE A 229 -15.86 -7.36 -4.16
C PHE A 229 -15.84 -8.89 -4.17
N GLU A 230 -16.94 -9.56 -3.84
CA GLU A 230 -17.04 -11.03 -3.89
C GLU A 230 -16.96 -11.57 -5.33
N ALA A 231 -17.66 -10.94 -6.29
CA ALA A 231 -17.61 -11.35 -7.69
C ALA A 231 -16.21 -11.18 -8.28
N ALA A 232 -15.57 -10.03 -8.02
CA ALA A 232 -14.18 -9.76 -8.37
C ALA A 232 -13.24 -10.83 -7.80
N ARG A 233 -13.42 -11.21 -6.53
CA ARG A 233 -12.62 -12.26 -5.88
C ARG A 233 -12.83 -13.62 -6.56
N LYS A 234 -14.08 -14.00 -6.85
CA LYS A 234 -14.41 -15.28 -7.52
C LYS A 234 -13.82 -15.36 -8.92
N ASN A 235 -13.86 -14.25 -9.67
CA ASN A 235 -13.31 -14.14 -11.02
C ASN A 235 -11.82 -13.77 -11.04
N LYS A 236 -11.16 -13.70 -9.88
CA LYS A 236 -9.72 -13.44 -9.74
C LYS A 236 -9.30 -12.10 -10.36
N VAL A 237 -10.19 -11.11 -10.35
CA VAL A 237 -9.83 -9.72 -10.62
C VAL A 237 -8.74 -9.35 -9.63
N ARG A 238 -7.61 -8.88 -10.16
CA ARG A 238 -6.44 -8.61 -9.33
C ARG A 238 -6.64 -7.38 -8.47
N ARG A 239 -7.28 -6.34 -9.02
CA ARG A 239 -7.27 -5.01 -8.45
C ARG A 239 -8.59 -4.25 -8.52
N ILE A 240 -8.91 -3.51 -7.47
CA ILE A 240 -10.05 -2.59 -7.41
C ILE A 240 -9.59 -1.17 -7.03
N ALA A 241 -9.88 -0.19 -7.88
CA ALA A 241 -9.91 1.21 -7.50
C ALA A 241 -11.32 1.56 -7.01
N PHE A 242 -11.47 1.82 -5.71
CA PHE A 242 -12.76 2.10 -5.08
C PHE A 242 -13.00 3.60 -4.97
N ALA A 243 -14.14 4.09 -5.46
CA ALA A 243 -14.56 5.49 -5.28
C ALA A 243 -15.03 5.73 -3.84
N SER A 244 -14.10 6.20 -3.00
CA SER A 244 -14.38 6.80 -1.70
C SER A 244 -14.59 8.31 -1.82
N ARG A 245 -14.62 9.04 -0.70
CA ARG A 245 -14.94 10.47 -0.65
C ARG A 245 -14.02 11.25 0.29
N ALA A 246 -13.44 12.35 -0.19
CA ALA A 246 -12.61 13.26 0.62
C ALA A 246 -13.42 14.03 1.66
N GLY A 247 -14.71 14.24 1.41
CA GLY A 247 -15.67 14.84 2.35
C GLY A 247 -15.83 14.08 3.68
N LEU A 248 -15.31 12.86 3.79
CA LEU A 248 -15.18 12.15 5.07
C LEU A 248 -14.37 12.94 6.12
N LEU A 249 -13.52 13.86 5.67
CA LEU A 249 -12.68 14.71 6.52
C LEU A 249 -13.15 16.18 6.54
N ALA A 250 -14.34 16.47 6.02
CA ALA A 250 -14.88 17.83 5.99
C ALA A 250 -15.04 18.45 7.40
N PRO A 251 -15.43 17.71 8.47
CA PRO A 251 -15.62 18.30 9.79
C PRO A 251 -14.33 18.66 10.54
N TYR A 252 -13.15 18.48 9.95
CA TYR A 252 -11.90 19.01 10.54
C TYR A 252 -11.78 20.52 10.25
N PRO A 253 -11.17 21.31 11.14
CA PRO A 253 -10.84 22.72 10.89
C PRO A 253 -10.09 22.96 9.56
N LYS A 254 -10.38 24.06 8.85
CA LYS A 254 -9.86 24.34 7.48
C LYS A 254 -8.34 24.57 7.43
N ASP A 255 -7.75 24.99 8.53
CA ASP A 255 -6.31 25.22 8.73
C ASP A 255 -5.48 23.94 8.92
N ILE A 256 -6.14 22.78 9.09
CA ILE A 256 -5.46 21.48 9.24
C ILE A 256 -5.36 20.77 7.90
N THR A 257 -4.17 20.54 7.35
CA THR A 257 -4.04 19.72 6.13
C THR A 257 -4.58 18.30 6.36
N ARG A 258 -5.43 17.84 5.43
CA ARG A 258 -6.07 16.52 5.49
C ARG A 258 -5.08 15.45 5.06
N THR A 259 -4.77 14.51 5.94
CA THR A 259 -3.92 13.35 5.66
C THR A 259 -4.75 12.06 5.60
N MET A 260 -4.20 11.00 5.00
CA MET A 260 -4.92 9.75 4.78
C MET A 260 -5.26 9.00 6.08
N ASP A 261 -4.42 9.14 7.11
CA ASP A 261 -4.53 8.50 8.43
C ASP A 261 -5.53 9.16 9.36
N MET A 262 -6.07 10.32 8.99
CA MET A 262 -7.10 10.97 9.76
C MET A 262 -8.36 10.11 9.85
N ILE A 263 -8.93 10.06 11.05
CA ILE A 263 -10.16 9.31 11.32
C ILE A 263 -11.31 9.93 10.52
N PRO A 264 -12.01 9.16 9.66
CA PRO A 264 -13.22 9.60 8.97
C PRO A 264 -14.32 10.07 9.93
N ARG A 265 -15.02 11.15 9.57
CA ARG A 265 -16.17 11.71 10.30
C ARG A 265 -17.41 11.73 9.38
N PRO A 266 -18.02 10.57 9.10
CA PRO A 266 -19.20 10.50 8.23
C PRO A 266 -20.42 11.17 8.90
N GLU A 267 -21.19 11.93 8.11
CA GLU A 267 -22.36 12.70 8.56
C GLU A 267 -23.69 12.24 7.90
N SER A 268 -23.64 11.19 7.07
CA SER A 268 -24.78 10.64 6.32
C SER A 268 -24.63 9.15 6.03
N TYR A 269 -25.72 8.48 5.67
CA TYR A 269 -25.71 7.07 5.22
C TYR A 269 -24.76 6.86 4.03
N TYR A 270 -24.76 7.79 3.07
CA TYR A 270 -23.80 7.76 1.97
C TYR A 270 -22.35 7.79 2.46
N SER A 271 -22.01 8.72 3.36
CA SER A 271 -20.63 8.81 3.85
C SER A 271 -20.19 7.59 4.66
N ILE A 272 -21.05 7.02 5.52
CA ILE A 272 -20.70 5.79 6.26
C ILE A 272 -20.55 4.59 5.32
N SER A 273 -21.33 4.52 4.22
CA SER A 273 -21.15 3.48 3.19
C SER A 273 -19.76 3.51 2.53
N LYS A 274 -19.15 4.69 2.40
CA LYS A 274 -17.78 4.83 1.87
C LYS A 274 -16.73 4.37 2.87
N VAL A 275 -16.93 4.61 4.17
CA VAL A 275 -16.08 4.03 5.24
C VAL A 275 -16.19 2.50 5.26
N PHE A 276 -17.40 1.97 5.09
CA PHE A 276 -17.61 0.53 4.91
C PHE A 276 -16.82 -0.02 3.73
N GLY A 277 -16.90 0.63 2.55
CA GLY A 277 -16.14 0.20 1.37
C GLY A 277 -14.60 0.28 1.55
N GLU A 278 -14.07 1.31 2.21
CA GLU A 278 -12.65 1.39 2.58
C GLU A 278 -12.23 0.21 3.46
N SER A 279 -13.03 -0.08 4.49
CA SER A 279 -12.77 -1.17 5.44
C SER A 279 -12.90 -2.55 4.77
N LEU A 280 -13.87 -2.71 3.89
CA LEU A 280 -14.07 -3.92 3.08
C LEU A 280 -12.84 -4.13 2.17
N GLY A 281 -12.38 -3.08 1.51
CA GLY A 281 -11.17 -3.12 0.67
C GLY A 281 -9.94 -3.59 1.43
N TYR A 282 -9.71 -3.06 2.63
CA TYR A 282 -8.62 -3.51 3.50
C TYR A 282 -8.74 -4.99 3.87
N MET A 283 -9.96 -5.42 4.23
CA MET A 283 -10.23 -6.82 4.57
C MET A 283 -9.95 -7.76 3.38
N TYR A 284 -10.39 -7.40 2.17
CA TYR A 284 -10.13 -8.23 0.98
C TYR A 284 -8.66 -8.27 0.60
N SER A 285 -7.95 -7.16 0.76
CA SER A 285 -6.51 -7.12 0.55
C SER A 285 -5.76 -8.02 1.52
N SER A 286 -6.06 -7.91 2.81
CA SER A 286 -5.40 -8.70 3.85
C SER A 286 -5.74 -10.19 3.81
N ARG A 287 -6.97 -10.57 3.42
CA ARG A 287 -7.43 -11.96 3.43
C ARG A 287 -7.27 -12.69 2.10
N TYR A 288 -7.38 -12.00 0.97
CA TYR A 288 -7.45 -12.60 -0.36
C TYR A 288 -6.38 -12.10 -1.33
N ASP A 289 -5.43 -11.30 -0.83
CA ASP A 289 -4.32 -10.75 -1.62
C ASP A 289 -4.75 -9.80 -2.77
N MET A 290 -6.01 -9.37 -2.75
CA MET A 290 -6.60 -8.45 -3.73
C MET A 290 -6.02 -7.05 -3.54
N GLU A 291 -5.56 -6.44 -4.62
CA GLU A 291 -5.00 -5.09 -4.56
C GLU A 291 -6.15 -4.07 -4.55
N VAL A 292 -6.14 -3.11 -3.62
CA VAL A 292 -7.21 -2.12 -3.50
C VAL A 292 -6.64 -0.72 -3.30
N VAL A 293 -7.11 0.23 -4.08
CA VAL A 293 -6.83 1.66 -3.89
C VAL A 293 -8.14 2.39 -3.68
N ALA A 294 -8.37 2.90 -2.47
CA ALA A 294 -9.52 3.73 -2.17
C ALA A 294 -9.20 5.19 -2.52
N VAL A 295 -9.82 5.70 -3.58
CA VAL A 295 -9.67 7.08 -4.02
C VAL A 295 -10.73 7.92 -3.32
N ARG A 296 -10.33 8.73 -2.33
CA ARG A 296 -11.19 9.72 -1.68
C ARG A 296 -11.42 10.89 -2.63
N ILE A 297 -12.46 10.79 -3.46
CA ILE A 297 -12.79 11.82 -4.46
C ILE A 297 -13.24 13.11 -3.78
N GLY A 298 -12.68 14.23 -4.21
CA GLY A 298 -13.20 15.56 -3.93
C GLY A 298 -14.55 15.84 -4.59
N ASN A 299 -14.96 17.11 -4.58
CA ASN A 299 -16.11 17.55 -5.36
C ASN A 299 -15.80 17.44 -6.85
N PHE A 300 -16.54 16.56 -7.52
CA PHE A 300 -16.49 16.38 -8.97
C PHE A 300 -17.75 16.97 -9.60
N LYS A 301 -17.59 17.77 -10.66
CA LYS A 301 -18.71 18.37 -11.38
C LYS A 301 -18.70 17.90 -12.83
N ARG A 302 -19.83 17.39 -13.33
CA ARG A 302 -19.92 16.93 -14.72
C ARG A 302 -19.89 18.08 -15.72
N ASP A 303 -20.47 19.21 -15.33
CA ASP A 303 -20.66 20.42 -16.12
C ASP A 303 -19.46 21.39 -16.07
N ARG A 304 -18.46 21.10 -15.24
CA ARG A 304 -17.23 21.88 -15.14
C ARG A 304 -16.03 20.97 -14.97
N ASP A 305 -15.07 21.11 -15.88
CA ASP A 305 -13.81 20.38 -15.82
C ASP A 305 -12.87 20.97 -14.76
N LEU A 306 -12.43 22.22 -14.94
CA LEU A 306 -11.35 22.76 -14.13
C LEU A 306 -11.74 23.05 -12.67
N PRO A 307 -10.80 22.87 -11.71
CA PRO A 307 -11.03 23.09 -10.31
C PRO A 307 -10.93 24.58 -9.95
N GLU A 308 -11.85 25.06 -9.13
CA GLU A 308 -11.90 26.43 -8.59
C GLU A 308 -11.63 26.46 -7.08
N HIS A 309 -11.54 25.30 -6.43
CA HIS A 309 -11.37 25.16 -4.98
C HIS A 309 -10.53 23.90 -4.69
N PRO A 310 -9.69 23.86 -3.63
CA PRO A 310 -8.80 22.73 -3.32
C PRO A 310 -9.50 21.40 -3.03
N HIS A 311 -10.80 21.43 -2.74
CA HIS A 311 -11.61 20.22 -2.58
C HIS A 311 -12.07 19.62 -3.91
N GLN A 312 -11.79 20.23 -5.06
CA GLN A 312 -12.35 19.81 -6.34
C GLN A 312 -11.40 18.91 -7.13
N LEU A 313 -11.98 18.06 -7.97
CA LEU A 313 -11.26 17.15 -8.86
C LEU A 313 -11.65 17.46 -10.31
N SER A 314 -10.66 17.76 -11.16
CA SER A 314 -10.89 17.95 -12.59
C SER A 314 -11.21 16.65 -13.33
N HIS A 315 -11.71 16.75 -14.56
CA HIS A 315 -11.95 15.58 -15.41
C HIS A 315 -10.65 14.90 -15.78
N GLY A 316 -9.65 15.68 -16.19
CA GLY A 316 -8.33 15.18 -16.52
C GLY A 316 -7.66 14.47 -15.33
N ASP A 317 -7.73 15.08 -14.15
CA ASP A 317 -7.12 14.52 -12.94
C ASP A 317 -7.90 13.32 -12.40
N ALA A 318 -9.22 13.26 -12.58
CA ALA A 318 -10.01 12.06 -12.29
C ALA A 318 -9.51 10.88 -13.14
N ILE A 319 -9.30 11.10 -14.44
CA ILE A 319 -8.75 10.07 -15.33
C ILE A 319 -7.38 9.60 -14.83
N ARG A 320 -6.48 10.54 -14.52
CA ARG A 320 -5.11 10.23 -14.07
C ARG A 320 -5.09 9.47 -12.75
N VAL A 321 -5.84 9.90 -11.73
CA VAL A 321 -5.81 9.24 -10.41
C VAL A 321 -6.36 7.82 -10.49
N PHE A 322 -7.47 7.62 -11.21
CA PHE A 322 -8.07 6.28 -11.34
C PHE A 322 -7.24 5.36 -12.24
N GLU A 323 -6.63 5.89 -13.30
CA GLU A 323 -5.66 5.15 -14.10
C GLU A 323 -4.48 4.68 -13.24
N ARG A 324 -3.83 5.59 -12.51
CA ARG A 324 -2.74 5.23 -11.59
C ARG A 324 -3.18 4.22 -10.54
N ALA A 325 -4.37 4.40 -9.97
CA ALA A 325 -4.94 3.48 -8.99
C ALA A 325 -5.03 2.05 -9.55
N VAL A 326 -5.39 1.86 -10.82
CA VAL A 326 -5.51 0.51 -11.42
C VAL A 326 -4.23 -0.02 -12.06
N ILE A 327 -3.26 0.81 -12.45
CA ILE A 327 -2.05 0.34 -13.16
C ILE A 327 -0.77 0.33 -12.33
N HIS A 328 -0.66 1.14 -11.26
CA HIS A 328 0.60 1.30 -10.53
C HIS A 328 1.03 0.01 -9.81
N PRO A 329 2.24 -0.55 -10.04
CA PRO A 329 2.61 -1.84 -9.47
C PRO A 329 2.81 -1.82 -7.93
N GLY A 330 2.68 -2.98 -7.28
CA GLY A 330 3.15 -3.15 -5.89
C GLY A 330 2.28 -2.55 -4.79
N VAL A 331 1.06 -2.12 -5.11
CA VAL A 331 0.11 -1.57 -4.13
C VAL A 331 -0.80 -2.68 -3.61
N LYS A 332 -0.84 -2.87 -2.29
CA LYS A 332 -1.72 -3.87 -1.64
C LYS A 332 -3.04 -3.26 -1.20
N PHE A 333 -2.99 -2.33 -0.25
CA PHE A 333 -4.12 -1.53 0.15
C PHE A 333 -3.62 -0.12 0.42
N GLU A 334 -4.21 0.87 -0.24
CA GLU A 334 -3.88 2.28 0.01
C GLU A 334 -5.13 3.16 -0.09
N VAL A 335 -5.09 4.27 0.65
CA VAL A 335 -6.09 5.34 0.57
C VAL A 335 -5.39 6.59 0.05
N VAL A 336 -5.94 7.21 -1.00
CA VAL A 336 -5.36 8.41 -1.63
C VAL A 336 -6.44 9.46 -1.83
N PHE A 337 -6.06 10.74 -1.88
CA PHE A 337 -6.99 11.80 -2.28
C PHE A 337 -7.07 11.91 -3.80
N GLY A 338 -8.30 11.90 -4.32
CA GLY A 338 -8.60 12.28 -5.70
C GLY A 338 -9.06 13.73 -5.72
N VAL A 339 -8.11 14.66 -5.65
CA VAL A 339 -8.33 16.11 -5.80
C VAL A 339 -7.24 16.67 -6.73
N SER A 340 -7.57 17.72 -7.47
CA SER A 340 -6.59 18.46 -8.27
C SER A 340 -5.67 19.31 -7.39
N ASP A 341 -4.61 19.87 -7.96
CA ASP A 341 -3.67 20.71 -7.20
C ASP A 341 -4.33 22.03 -6.77
N SER A 342 -3.75 22.68 -5.77
CA SER A 342 -4.20 23.98 -5.32
C SER A 342 -3.09 24.80 -4.69
N THR A 343 -3.21 26.12 -4.81
CA THR A 343 -2.41 27.08 -4.01
C THR A 343 -2.72 26.98 -2.52
N TRP A 344 -3.93 26.57 -2.13
CA TRP A 344 -4.29 26.21 -0.77
C TRP A 344 -4.15 24.69 -0.56
N SER A 345 -3.09 24.25 0.13
CA SER A 345 -2.79 22.84 0.39
C SER A 345 -3.70 22.20 1.45
N LEU A 346 -4.99 22.10 1.15
CA LEU A 346 -6.01 21.51 2.03
C LEU A 346 -5.83 19.99 2.20
N TYR A 347 -5.33 19.30 1.18
CA TYR A 347 -5.12 17.85 1.16
C TYR A 347 -3.64 17.51 0.96
N ASP A 348 -3.17 16.49 1.67
CA ASP A 348 -1.84 15.92 1.45
C ASP A 348 -1.82 15.11 0.14
N LEU A 349 -1.25 15.73 -0.90
CA LEU A 349 -1.04 15.09 -2.21
C LEU A 349 0.26 14.31 -2.29
N ASP A 350 1.19 14.49 -1.34
CA ASP A 350 2.50 13.81 -1.38
C ASP A 350 2.36 12.31 -1.16
N HIS A 351 1.40 11.87 -0.34
CA HIS A 351 1.08 10.45 -0.19
C HIS A 351 0.72 9.82 -1.54
N GLY A 352 -0.23 10.40 -2.27
CA GLY A 352 -0.67 9.90 -3.58
C GLY A 352 0.45 9.88 -4.63
N ARG A 353 1.34 10.88 -4.61
CA ARG A 353 2.55 10.91 -5.43
C ARG A 353 3.49 9.73 -5.11
N HIS A 354 3.64 9.36 -3.84
CA HIS A 354 4.53 8.28 -3.43
C HIS A 354 3.96 6.88 -3.66
N VAL A 355 2.68 6.66 -3.40
CA VAL A 355 2.12 5.29 -3.40
C VAL A 355 1.56 4.84 -4.74
N ILE A 356 1.14 5.78 -5.59
CA ILE A 356 0.59 5.47 -6.91
C ILE A 356 1.15 6.35 -8.04
N ASP A 357 2.15 7.18 -7.81
CA ASP A 357 2.63 8.21 -8.76
C ASP A 357 1.50 9.08 -9.34
N TYR A 358 0.56 9.49 -8.50
CA TYR A 358 -0.47 10.44 -8.93
C TYR A 358 0.05 11.86 -8.81
N TYR A 359 0.29 12.50 -9.95
CA TYR A 359 0.67 13.92 -10.07
C TYR A 359 -0.46 14.69 -10.75
N PRO A 360 -1.31 15.43 -10.01
CA PRO A 360 -2.34 16.26 -10.63
C PRO A 360 -1.71 17.30 -11.56
N GLN A 361 -2.38 17.58 -12.67
CA GLN A 361 -1.92 18.53 -13.70
C GLN A 361 -2.78 19.79 -13.74
N ASP A 362 -4.00 19.72 -13.20
CA ASP A 362 -4.90 20.85 -13.13
C ASP A 362 -4.83 21.48 -11.74
N LYS A 363 -5.04 22.79 -11.66
CA LYS A 363 -4.80 23.56 -10.44
C LYS A 363 -5.82 24.64 -10.19
N SER A 364 -6.27 24.76 -8.95
CA SER A 364 -7.05 25.90 -8.46
C SER A 364 -6.15 26.98 -7.84
N ASN A 365 -6.43 28.24 -8.17
CA ASN A 365 -5.71 29.41 -7.62
C ASN A 365 -6.66 30.18 -6.71
N ILE A 366 -6.54 29.96 -5.39
CA ILE A 366 -7.41 30.53 -4.37
C ILE A 366 -6.61 30.77 -3.08
N GLU A 367 -6.91 31.88 -2.40
CA GLU A 367 -6.37 32.16 -1.07
C GLU A 367 -7.06 31.27 -0.01
N PRO A 368 -6.35 30.82 1.03
CA PRO A 368 -6.97 30.05 2.12
C PRO A 368 -8.12 30.82 2.77
N GLU A 369 -9.27 30.16 2.93
CA GLU A 369 -10.39 30.69 3.70
C GLU A 369 -10.05 30.58 5.20
N VAL A 370 -9.69 31.72 5.81
CA VAL A 370 -9.36 31.85 7.24
C VAL A 370 -10.58 31.57 8.12
#